data_AF-A0A655AS61-F1
#
_entry.id   AF-A0A655AS61-F1
#
_cell.length_a   1.000
_cell.length_b   1.000
_cell.length_c   1.000
_cell.angle_alpha   90.00
_cell.angle_beta   90.00
_cell.angle_gamma   90.00
#
_symmetry.space_group_name_H-M   'P 1'
#
loop_
_entity.id
_entity.type
_entity.pdbx_description
1 polymer ?
#
loop_
_entity_poly.entity_id
_entity_poly.type
_entity_poly.pdbx_seq_one_letter_code
_entity_poly.pdbx_strand_id
1 'polypeptide(L)' 'MRKVSGITHPSAATAEAFEAAVAEVTATTTRLLDALPPRRQPPKTVPPLRRPDVAARLAGSR' A
#
# COMPACT_ATOMS: atom_id res chain seq x y z
N MET A 1 1.73 9.54 3.91
CA MET A 1 3.15 9.27 4.22
C MET A 1 4.03 10.23 3.43
N ARG A 2 5.17 10.66 4.00
CA ARG A 2 6.15 11.53 3.34
C ARG A 2 7.51 10.82 3.29
N LYS A 3 8.32 11.10 2.26
CA LYS A 3 9.70 10.60 2.13
C LYS A 3 10.62 11.23 3.19
N VAL A 4 11.40 10.41 3.89
CA VAL A 4 12.31 10.82 4.99
C VAL A 4 13.77 10.40 4.80
N SER A 5 14.05 9.46 3.89
CA SER A 5 15.38 8.86 3.70
C SER A 5 16.31 9.61 2.73
N GLY A 6 15.83 10.64 2.03
CA GLY A 6 16.59 11.33 0.97
C GLY A 6 16.79 10.49 -0.32
N ILE A 7 16.69 9.17 -0.25
CA ILE A 7 16.93 8.23 -1.35
C ILE A 7 15.75 8.17 -2.33
N THR A 8 16.01 8.34 -3.63
CA THR A 8 14.98 8.27 -4.68
C THR A 8 14.78 6.85 -5.20
N HIS A 9 15.86 6.08 -5.33
CA HIS A 9 15.83 4.67 -5.72
C HIS A 9 16.67 3.87 -4.72
N PRO A 10 16.09 2.89 -4.00
CA PRO A 10 16.85 1.99 -3.15
C PRO A 10 17.92 1.26 -3.97
N SER A 11 19.14 1.25 -3.46
CA SER A 11 20.23 0.41 -3.96
C SER A 11 20.23 -0.94 -3.25
N ALA A 12 21.02 -1.90 -3.74
CA ALA A 12 21.20 -3.19 -3.06
C ALA A 12 21.61 -3.02 -1.58
N ALA A 13 22.42 -2.03 -1.27
CA ALA A 13 22.88 -1.75 0.10
C ALA A 13 21.78 -1.18 1.03
N THR A 14 20.67 -0.70 0.48
CA THR A 14 19.57 -0.08 1.25
C THR A 14 18.26 -0.84 1.13
N ALA A 15 18.14 -1.76 0.18
CA ALA A 15 16.92 -2.50 -0.12
C ALA A 15 16.31 -3.15 1.13
N GLU A 16 17.11 -3.87 1.92
CA GLU A 16 16.62 -4.56 3.11
C GLU A 16 15.99 -3.61 4.15
N ALA A 17 16.63 -2.47 4.41
CA ALA A 17 16.10 -1.47 5.34
C ALA A 17 14.78 -0.86 4.83
N PHE A 18 14.66 -0.66 3.51
CA PHE A 18 13.42 -0.19 2.89
C PHE A 18 12.30 -1.23 2.99
N GLU A 19 12.58 -2.48 2.67
CA GLU A 19 11.59 -3.58 2.73
C GLU A 19 11.09 -3.77 4.17
N ALA A 20 11.99 -3.76 5.16
CA ALA A 20 11.61 -3.81 6.57
C ALA A 20 10.67 -2.65 6.97
N ALA A 21 11.03 -1.41 6.59
CA ALA A 21 10.21 -0.24 6.88
C ALA A 21 8.83 -0.30 6.18
N VAL A 22 8.78 -0.79 4.93
CA VAL A 22 7.53 -0.98 4.18
C VAL A 22 6.64 -2.01 4.87
N ALA A 23 7.21 -3.12 5.35
CA ALA A 23 6.47 -4.14 6.08
C ALA A 23 5.83 -3.58 7.37
N GLU A 24 6.59 -2.81 8.15
CA GLU A 24 6.09 -2.18 9.39
C GLU A 24 5.00 -1.13 9.14
N VAL A 25 5.21 -0.27 8.14
CA VAL A 25 4.20 0.72 7.72
C VAL A 25 2.93 0.02 7.26
N THR A 26 3.06 -1.07 6.51
CA THR A 26 1.93 -1.86 6.03
C THR A 26 1.16 -2.45 7.20
N ALA A 27 1.84 -3.15 8.12
CA ALA A 27 1.20 -3.73 9.30
C ALA A 27 0.51 -2.68 10.18
N THR A 28 1.14 -1.52 10.37
CA THR A 28 0.57 -0.42 11.16
C THR A 28 -0.65 0.20 10.48
N THR A 29 -0.59 0.37 9.16
CA THR A 29 -1.71 0.89 8.38
C THR A 29 -2.89 -0.08 8.39
N THR A 30 -2.65 -1.39 8.26
CA THR A 30 -3.70 -2.41 8.35
C THR A 30 -4.39 -2.35 9.71
N ARG A 31 -3.63 -2.34 10.81
CA ARG A 31 -4.19 -2.22 12.17
C ARG A 31 -5.05 -0.97 12.35
N LEU A 32 -4.60 0.17 11.81
CA LEU A 32 -5.40 1.40 11.84
C LEU A 32 -6.71 1.22 11.08
N LEU A 33 -6.66 0.69 9.86
CA LEU A 33 -7.85 0.52 9.02
C LEU A 33 -8.86 -0.43 9.65
N ASP A 34 -8.40 -1.48 10.33
CA ASP A 34 -9.26 -2.44 11.05
C ASP A 34 -9.95 -1.80 12.27
N ALA A 35 -9.31 -0.83 12.91
CA ALA A 35 -9.84 -0.13 14.08
C ALA A 35 -10.82 1.00 13.73
N LEU A 36 -10.87 1.44 12.46
CA LEU A 36 -11.74 2.54 12.04
C LEU A 36 -13.18 2.05 11.79
N PRO A 37 -14.19 2.87 12.13
CA PRO A 37 -15.57 2.54 11.80
C PRO A 37 -15.79 2.52 10.28
N PRO A 38 -16.86 1.84 9.80
CA PRO A 38 -17.22 1.87 8.40
C PRO A 38 -17.35 3.30 7.86
N ARG A 39 -16.95 3.48 6.60
CA ARG A 39 -17.11 4.77 5.92
C ARG A 39 -18.59 5.16 5.86
N ARG A 40 -18.92 6.32 6.43
CA ARG A 40 -20.28 6.87 6.41
C ARG A 40 -20.79 7.17 4.99
N GLN A 41 -19.90 7.60 4.10
CA GLN A 41 -20.20 7.75 2.68
C GLN A 41 -19.42 6.72 1.85
N PRO A 42 -20.11 5.81 1.15
CA PRO A 42 -19.47 4.93 0.19
C PRO A 42 -18.81 5.73 -0.94
N PRO A 43 -17.64 5.29 -1.45
CA PRO A 43 -17.04 5.91 -2.61
C PRO A 43 -17.97 5.76 -3.83
N LYS A 44 -18.19 6.87 -4.55
CA LYS A 44 -19.09 6.91 -5.74
C LYS A 44 -18.68 5.96 -6.85
N THR A 45 -17.40 5.62 -6.90
CA THR A 45 -16.83 4.69 -7.88
C THR A 45 -15.94 3.69 -7.16
N VAL A 46 -15.83 2.49 -7.72
CA VAL A 46 -14.87 1.50 -7.23
C VAL A 46 -13.46 2.03 -7.50
N PRO A 47 -12.59 2.17 -6.47
CA PRO A 47 -11.23 2.62 -6.67
C PRO A 47 -10.48 1.75 -7.67
N PRO A 48 -9.59 2.34 -8.49
CA PRO A 48 -9.01 1.67 -9.66
C PRO A 48 -8.45 0.28 -9.38
N LEU A 49 -7.66 0.13 -8.32
CA LEU A 49 -7.02 -1.15 -7.95
C LEU A 49 -8.00 -2.22 -7.45
N ARG A 50 -9.24 -1.84 -7.13
CA ARG A 50 -10.30 -2.75 -6.68
C ARG A 50 -11.31 -3.07 -7.78
N ARG A 51 -11.13 -2.56 -9.00
CA ARG A 51 -12.01 -2.87 -10.13
C ARG A 51 -11.74 -4.30 -10.61
N PRO A 52 -12.77 -5.08 -11.01
CA PRO A 52 -12.59 -6.49 -11.36
C PRO A 52 -11.60 -6.73 -12.50
N ASP A 53 -11.64 -5.92 -13.55
CA ASP A 53 -10.76 -5.98 -14.71
C ASP A 53 -9.30 -5.69 -14.33
N VAL A 54 -9.08 -4.71 -13.45
CA VAL A 54 -7.75 -4.34 -12.95
C VAL A 54 -7.19 -5.41 -12.03
N ALA A 55 -8.02 -5.96 -11.13
CA ALA A 55 -7.62 -7.03 -10.22
C ALA A 55 -7.22 -8.30 -10.99
N ALA A 56 -7.99 -8.69 -12.01
CA ALA A 56 -7.66 -9.83 -12.88
C ALA A 56 -6.32 -9.64 -13.60
N ARG A 57 -6.05 -8.41 -14.10
CA ARG A 57 -4.76 -8.09 -14.74
C ARG A 57 -3.59 -8.19 -13.76
N LEU A 58 -3.74 -7.65 -12.55
CA LEU A 58 -2.69 -7.69 -11.52
C LEU A 58 -2.39 -9.12 -11.07
N ALA A 59 -3.41 -9.97 -10.95
CA ALA A 59 -3.25 -11.37 -10.59
C ALA A 59 -2.49 -12.19 -11.66
N GLY A 60 -2.69 -11.88 -12.95
CA GLY A 60 -1.98 -12.53 -14.05
C GLY A 60 -0.60 -11.95 -14.38
N SER A 61 -0.19 -10.85 -13.73
CA SER A 61 1.11 -10.19 -13.94
C SER A 61 2.16 -10.57 -12.90
N ARG A 62 1.82 -11.46 -11.96
CA ARG A 62 2.70 -11.92 -10.88
C ARG A 62 3.40 -13.21 -11.28
#